data_AF-A0AAE6FWA6-F1
#
_entry.id   AF-A0AAE6FWA6-F1
#
_cell.length_a   1.000
_cell.length_b   1.000
_cell.length_c   1.000
_cell.angle_alpha   90.00
_cell.angle_beta   90.00
_cell.angle_gamma   90.00
#
_symmetry.space_group_name_H-M   'P 1'
#
loop_
_entity.id
_entity.type
_entity.pdbx_description
1 polymer ?
#
loop_
_entity_poly.entity_id
_entity_poly.type
_entity_poly.pdbx_seq_one_letter_code
_entity_poly.pdbx_strand_id
1 'polypeptide(L)' 'MVRILREAEAPGTSVVEVARKHGVAEQTLYRWRQKFGGMEAGDATRLKELEKENARLKKLLAERDLEIEVMKEISTKKW' A
#
# COMPACT_ATOMS: atom_id res chain seq x y z
N MET A 1 -1.18 -13.90 3.71
CA MET A 1 -1.65 -14.37 2.39
C MET A 1 -0.64 -14.15 1.27
N VAL A 2 -0.06 -12.95 1.06
CA VAL A 2 0.89 -12.71 -0.06
C VAL A 2 2.11 -13.64 0.00
N ARG A 3 2.64 -13.90 1.20
CA ARG A 3 3.73 -14.85 1.41
C ARG A 3 3.39 -16.29 0.98
N ILE A 4 2.16 -16.74 1.25
CA ILE A 4 1.67 -18.07 0.86
C ILE A 4 1.49 -18.15 -0.66
N LEU A 5 0.94 -17.09 -1.26
CA LEU A 5 0.79 -16.97 -2.71
C LEU A 5 2.16 -17.03 -3.42
N ARG A 6 3.18 -16.35 -2.87
CA ARG A 6 4.56 -16.38 -3.41
C ARG A 6 5.20 -17.76 -3.32
N GLU A 7 4.99 -18.48 -2.22
CA GLU A 7 5.42 -19.87 -2.11
C GLU A 7 4.72 -20.75 -3.18
N ALA A 8 3.44 -20.51 -3.46
CA ALA A 8 2.69 -21.20 -4.50
C ALA A 8 3.04 -20.78 -5.95
N GLU A 9 3.78 -19.68 -6.14
CA GLU A 9 4.24 -19.18 -7.45
C GLU A 9 5.72 -19.47 -7.71
N ALA A 10 6.45 -19.98 -6.71
CA ALA A 10 7.85 -20.33 -6.85
C ALA A 10 8.03 -21.52 -7.82
N PRO A 11 9.02 -21.47 -8.74
CA PRO A 11 9.27 -22.55 -9.70
C PRO A 11 9.46 -23.91 -9.02
N GLY A 12 8.83 -24.96 -9.56
CA GLY A 12 8.95 -26.32 -9.02
C GLY A 12 8.10 -26.61 -7.78
N THR A 13 7.29 -25.65 -7.31
CA THR A 13 6.43 -25.83 -6.12
C THR A 13 5.02 -26.26 -6.52
N SER A 14 4.46 -27.26 -5.84
CA SER A 14 3.09 -27.70 -6.07
C SER A 14 2.09 -26.82 -5.29
N VAL A 15 1.13 -26.22 -6.00
CA VAL A 15 0.06 -25.41 -5.38
C VAL A 15 -0.74 -26.23 -4.35
N VAL A 16 -0.94 -27.53 -4.64
CA VAL A 16 -1.63 -28.50 -3.76
C VAL A 16 -0.88 -28.66 -2.43
N GLU A 17 0.45 -28.78 -2.49
CA GLU A 17 1.28 -28.95 -1.30
C GLU A 17 1.31 -27.69 -0.44
N VAL A 18 1.38 -26.51 -1.07
CA VAL A 18 1.34 -25.22 -0.38
C VAL A 18 -0.04 -25.01 0.26
N ALA A 19 -1.11 -25.35 -0.44
CA ALA A 19 -2.47 -25.32 0.10
C ALA A 19 -2.59 -26.18 1.37
N ARG A 20 -2.12 -27.43 1.29
CA ARG A 20 -2.11 -28.37 2.43
C ARG A 20 -1.23 -27.87 3.59
N LYS A 21 -0.03 -27.38 3.30
CA LYS A 21 0.95 -26.88 4.29
C LYS A 21 0.39 -25.73 5.11
N HIS A 22 -0.37 -24.83 4.48
CA HIS A 22 -0.92 -23.64 5.12
C HIS A 22 -2.39 -23.77 5.53
N GLY A 23 -2.99 -24.95 5.36
CA GLY A 23 -4.38 -25.22 5.73
C GLY A 23 -5.40 -24.38 4.95
N VAL A 24 -5.10 -24.05 3.68
CA VAL A 24 -5.97 -23.25 2.82
C VAL A 24 -6.44 -24.08 1.64
N ALA A 25 -7.67 -23.85 1.17
CA ALA A 25 -8.14 -24.46 -0.07
C ALA A 25 -7.36 -23.95 -1.28
N GLU A 26 -7.07 -24.81 -2.25
CA GLU A 26 -6.40 -24.41 -3.51
C GLU A 26 -7.14 -23.29 -4.22
N GLN A 27 -8.48 -23.34 -4.24
CA GLN A 27 -9.32 -22.29 -4.80
C GLN A 27 -9.05 -20.91 -4.17
N THR A 28 -8.69 -20.87 -2.88
CA THR A 28 -8.30 -19.63 -2.19
C THR A 28 -6.99 -19.09 -2.73
N LEU A 29 -6.02 -19.95 -3.05
CA LEU A 29 -4.76 -19.53 -3.69
C LEU A 29 -5.00 -18.97 -5.10
N TYR A 30 -5.88 -19.60 -5.90
CA TYR A 30 -6.26 -19.06 -7.21
C TYR A 30 -6.94 -17.69 -7.09
N ARG A 31 -7.85 -17.51 -6.12
CA ARG A 31 -8.48 -16.20 -5.85
C ARG A 31 -7.45 -15.15 -5.42
N TRP A 32 -6.49 -15.52 -4.59
CA TRP A 32 -5.42 -14.61 -4.20
C TRP A 32 -4.51 -14.29 -5.39
N ARG A 33 -4.21 -15.23 -6.28
CA ARG A 33 -3.46 -14.97 -7.51
C ARG A 33 -4.17 -13.96 -8.40
N GLN A 34 -5.48 -14.09 -8.60
CA GLN A 34 -6.25 -13.13 -9.40
C GLN A 34 -6.23 -11.71 -8.80
N LYS A 35 -6.28 -11.62 -7.47
CA LYS A 35 -6.33 -10.32 -6.76
C LYS A 35 -4.95 -9.70 -6.51
N PHE A 36 -3.89 -10.50 -6.43
CA PHE A 36 -2.57 -10.08 -5.93
C PHE A 36 -1.39 -10.66 -6.72
N GLY A 37 -1.62 -11.45 -7.77
CA GLY A 37 -0.58 -12.15 -8.55
C GLY A 37 0.34 -11.26 -9.39
N GLY A 38 0.17 -9.94 -9.32
CA GLY A 38 1.12 -8.95 -9.82
C GLY A 38 1.77 -8.09 -8.74
N MET A 39 1.37 -8.24 -7.47
CA MET A 39 1.95 -7.48 -6.35
C MET A 39 3.06 -8.29 -5.69
N GLU A 40 4.30 -7.81 -5.73
CA GLU A 40 5.34 -8.30 -4.83
C GLU A 40 4.94 -8.05 -3.38
N ALA A 41 5.43 -8.89 -2.45
CA ALA A 41 5.24 -8.61 -1.02
C ALA A 41 5.78 -7.22 -0.63
N GLY A 42 6.75 -6.70 -1.41
CA GLY A 42 7.23 -5.32 -1.33
C GLY A 42 6.21 -4.28 -1.77
N ASP A 43 5.35 -4.55 -2.76
CA ASP A 43 4.43 -3.56 -3.33
C ASP A 43 3.31 -3.18 -2.36
N ALA A 44 2.77 -4.13 -1.62
CA ALA A 44 1.76 -3.84 -0.59
C ALA A 44 2.36 -3.03 0.58
N THR A 45 3.64 -3.25 0.89
CA THR A 45 4.37 -2.50 1.92
C THR A 45 4.67 -1.09 1.42
N ARG A 46 5.21 -0.97 0.20
CA ARG A 46 5.49 0.29 -0.49
C ARG A 46 4.24 1.13 -0.69
N LEU A 47 3.11 0.51 -1.02
CA LEU A 47 1.83 1.21 -1.14
C LEU A 47 1.43 1.87 0.18
N LYS A 48 1.49 1.14 1.30
CA LYS A 48 1.18 1.69 2.63
C LYS A 48 2.15 2.81 3.03
N GLU A 49 3.43 2.67 2.72
CA GLU A 49 4.42 3.72 2.96
C GLU A 49 4.14 4.97 2.14
N LEU A 50 3.81 4.81 0.85
CA LEU A 50 3.42 5.91 -0.03
C LEU A 50 2.13 6.58 0.42
N GLU A 51 1.13 5.83 0.87
CA GLU A 51 -0.12 6.37 1.43
C GLU A 51 0.15 7.20 2.69
N LYS A 52 1.01 6.70 3.59
CA LYS A 52 1.40 7.42 4.82
C LYS A 52 2.17 8.71 4.50
N GLU A 53 3.11 8.65 3.57
CA GLU A 53 3.88 9.82 3.18
C GLU A 53 2.99 10.84 2.45
N ASN A 54 2.07 10.40 1.59
CA ASN A 54 1.11 11.29 0.93
C ASN A 54 0.22 12.02 1.95
N ALA A 55 -0.26 11.31 2.99
CA ALA A 55 -1.04 11.92 4.07
C ALA A 55 -0.22 12.97 4.83
N ARG A 56 1.06 12.68 5.13
CA ARG A 56 1.97 13.62 5.78
C ARG A 56 2.20 14.87 4.92
N LEU A 57 2.48 14.69 3.63
CA LEU A 57 2.72 15.78 2.69
C LEU A 57 1.48 16.68 2.52
N LYS A 58 0.29 16.10 2.43
CA LYS A 58 -0.97 16.87 2.38
C LYS A 58 -1.18 17.72 3.63
N LYS A 59 -0.88 17.19 4.82
CA LYS A 59 -0.97 17.94 6.07
C LYS A 59 0.00 19.13 6.07
N LEU A 60 1.27 18.89 5.73
CA LEU A 60 2.28 19.96 5.65
C LEU A 60 1.90 21.04 4.63
N LEU A 61 1.35 20.63 3.49
CA LEU A 61 0.89 21.58 2.47
C LEU A 61 -0.24 22.46 3.00
N ALA A 62 -1.26 21.87 3.62
CA ALA A 62 -2.37 22.62 4.20
C ALA A 62 -1.92 23.60 5.30
N GLU A 63 -0.99 23.19 6.16
CA GLU A 63 -0.39 24.07 7.18
C GLU A 63 0.34 25.25 6.54
N ARG A 64 1.10 25.02 5.47
CA ARG A 64 1.83 26.08 4.75
C ARG A 64 0.91 27.03 4.00
N ASP A 65 -0.13 26.51 3.36
CA ASP A 65 -1.12 27.34 2.67
C ASP A 65 -1.84 28.26 3.67
N LEU A 66 -2.16 27.76 4.87
CA LEU A 66 -2.74 28.56 5.95
C LEU A 66 -1.77 29.65 6.43
N GLU A 67 -0.49 29.33 6.65
CA GLU A 67 0.53 30.32 7.02
C GLU A 67 0.64 31.44 5.97
N ILE A 68 0.62 31.08 4.68
CA ILE A 68 0.67 32.02 3.57
C ILE A 68 -0.58 32.91 3.55
N GLU A 69 -1.77 32.34 3.76
CA GLU A 69 -3.03 33.08 3.79
C GLU A 69 -3.04 34.11 4.92
N VAL A 70 -2.66 33.71 6.14
CA VAL A 70 -2.53 34.61 7.29
C VAL A 70 -1.53 35.73 7.00
N MET A 71 -0.38 35.41 6.40
CA MET A 71 0.64 36.42 6.07
C MET A 71 0.14 37.43 5.02
N LYS A 72 -0.63 36.97 4.03
CA LYS A 72 -1.29 37.85 3.05
C LYS A 72 -2.34 38.75 3.72
N GLU A 73 -3.14 38.21 4.64
CA GLU A 73 -4.15 38.99 5.37
C GLU A 73 -3.51 40.07 6.25
N ILE A 74 -2.42 39.77 6.95
CA ILE A 74 -1.67 40.75 7.74
C ILE A 74 -1.07 41.84 6.84
N SER A 75 -0.53 41.46 5.69
CA SER A 75 0.10 42.39 4.75
C SER A 75 -0.93 43.32 4.09
N THR A 76 -2.15 42.86 3.87
CA THR A 76 -3.25 43.67 3.31
C THR A 76 -3.89 44.61 4.33
N LYS A 77 -3.90 44.27 5.63
CA LYS A 77 -4.39 45.16 6.71
C LYS A 77 -3.41 46.24 7.16
N LYS A 78 -2.14 46.21 6.69
CA LYS A 78 -1.11 47.17 7.06
C LYS A 78 -1.16 48.50 6.29
N TRP A 79 -2.21 48.74 5.51
CA TRP A 79 -2.42 49.99 4.79
C TRP A 79 -3.82 50.56 5.00
#